data_AF-A0A3D1H7Z4-F1
#
_entry.id   AF-A0A3D1H7Z4-F1
#
_cell.length_a   1.000
_cell.length_b   1.000
_cell.length_c   1.000
_cell.angle_alpha   90.00
_cell.angle_beta   90.00
_cell.angle_gamma   90.00
#
_symmetry.space_group_name_H-M   'P 1'
#
loop_
_entity.id
_entity.type
_entity.pdbx_description
1 polymer ?
#
loop_
_entity_poly.entity_id
_entity_poly.type
_entity_poly.pdbx_seq_one_letter_code
_entity_poly.pdbx_strand_id
1 'polypeptide(L)'
;MIGFQFSKYIPTKLDGSNFDNLLDLFKQLLLYTSGDPAEAIDWMNELDKQHNVTNSEYGMGDFIQDLKDKGFLDEGEHTGEYEITPKMEQAIRKNALEEVFGKLKKSGKGNHKTRFTGIGDENTGDVRNYQFGDSLDQIALTESIKNAQLTRGDSGFMSTEDLV
;
A
#
# COMPACT_ATOMS: atom_id res chain seq x y z
N MET A 1 -15.62 5.59 27.66
CA MET A 1 -15.52 5.07 26.27
C MET A 1 -15.12 6.26 25.40
N ILE A 2 -13.89 6.30 24.89
CA ILE A 2 -13.43 7.44 24.08
C ILE A 2 -14.01 7.26 22.68
N GLY A 3 -14.92 8.15 22.29
CA GLY A 3 -15.56 8.14 20.98
C GLY A 3 -14.59 8.51 19.85
N PHE A 4 -15.02 8.29 18.60
CA PHE A 4 -14.25 8.67 17.42
C PHE A 4 -14.09 10.19 17.34
N GLN A 5 -12.83 10.66 17.30
CA GLN A 5 -12.51 12.05 17.00
C GLN A 5 -12.14 12.15 15.51
N PHE A 6 -12.99 12.81 14.74
CA PHE A 6 -12.65 13.19 13.36
C PHE A 6 -11.91 14.53 13.42
N SER A 7 -10.63 14.53 13.03
CA SER A 7 -9.87 15.75 12.79
C SER A 7 -9.82 16.06 11.30
N LYS A 8 -9.64 17.33 10.95
CA LYS A 8 -9.26 17.68 9.57
C LYS A 8 -7.97 16.93 9.22
N TYR A 9 -7.95 16.32 8.05
CA TYR A 9 -6.73 15.74 7.50
C TYR A 9 -5.69 16.85 7.35
N ILE A 10 -4.61 16.75 8.11
CA ILE A 10 -3.44 17.61 7.96
C ILE A 10 -2.49 16.83 7.06
N PRO A 11 -2.35 17.20 5.78
CA PRO A 11 -1.34 16.55 4.94
C PRO A 11 0.01 16.73 5.63
N THR A 12 0.73 15.63 5.86
CA THR A 12 2.16 15.67 6.17
C THR A 12 2.77 16.53 5.08
N LYS A 13 3.51 17.59 5.47
CA LYS A 13 4.12 18.51 4.51
C LYS A 13 4.81 17.66 3.43
N LEU A 14 4.35 17.81 2.19
CA LEU A 14 5.12 17.41 1.03
C LEU A 14 6.40 18.22 1.15
N ASP A 15 7.46 17.62 1.69
CA ASP A 15 8.79 18.20 1.55
C ASP A 15 9.02 18.25 0.03
N GLY A 16 8.82 19.45 -0.52
CA GLY A 16 8.77 19.72 -1.94
C GLY A 16 10.06 19.27 -2.62
N SER A 17 9.94 18.98 -3.91
CA SER A 17 10.98 18.50 -4.84
C SER A 17 11.26 17.01 -4.96
N ASN A 18 10.61 16.13 -4.18
CA ASN A 18 10.76 14.69 -4.44
C ASN A 18 9.93 14.25 -5.65
N PHE A 19 10.53 13.47 -6.55
CA PHE A 19 9.86 12.91 -7.74
C PHE A 19 8.50 12.29 -7.42
N ASP A 20 8.39 11.52 -6.34
CA ASP A 20 7.15 10.82 -5.97
C ASP A 20 5.99 11.79 -5.70
N ASN A 21 6.28 12.95 -5.09
CA ASN A 21 5.30 13.97 -4.78
C ASN A 21 4.76 14.62 -6.07
N LEU A 22 5.66 14.97 -6.99
CA LEU A 22 5.27 15.52 -8.30
C LEU A 22 4.56 14.46 -9.15
N LEU A 23 4.96 13.19 -9.05
CA LEU A 23 4.33 12.08 -9.74
C LEU A 23 2.90 11.86 -9.25
N ASP A 24 2.64 11.96 -7.95
CA ASP A 24 1.28 11.89 -7.39
C ASP A 24 0.40 13.06 -7.85
N LEU A 25 0.95 14.28 -7.89
CA LEU A 25 0.24 15.44 -8.43
C LEU A 25 -0.04 15.29 -9.93
N PHE A 26 0.94 14.85 -10.70
CA PHE A 26 0.81 14.63 -12.13
C PHE A 26 -0.22 13.55 -12.46
N LYS A 27 -0.29 12.45 -11.68
CA LYS A 27 -1.35 11.43 -11.81
C LYS A 27 -2.75 12.02 -11.61
N GLN A 28 -2.91 12.93 -10.64
CA GLN A 28 -4.20 13.61 -10.42
C GLN A 28 -4.54 14.53 -11.59
N LEU A 29 -3.58 15.32 -12.07
CA LEU A 29 -3.79 16.21 -13.21
C LEU A 29 -4.12 15.44 -14.48
N LEU A 30 -3.46 14.32 -14.75
CA LEU A 30 -3.79 13.42 -15.86
C LEU A 30 -5.24 12.93 -15.80
N LEU A 31 -5.78 12.68 -14.61
CA LEU A 31 -7.19 12.32 -14.47
C LEU A 31 -8.12 13.49 -14.86
N TYR A 32 -7.73 14.73 -14.54
CA TYR A 32 -8.49 15.93 -14.88
C TYR A 32 -8.36 16.33 -16.36
N THR A 33 -7.21 16.07 -16.99
CA THR A 33 -6.95 16.33 -18.41
C THR A 33 -7.32 15.15 -19.31
N SER A 34 -8.10 14.19 -18.82
CA SER A 34 -8.56 13.02 -19.58
C SER A 34 -7.42 12.19 -20.20
N GLY A 35 -6.26 12.16 -19.55
CA GLY A 35 -5.10 11.40 -19.98
C GLY A 35 -4.16 12.14 -20.92
N ASP A 36 -4.38 13.43 -21.21
CA ASP A 36 -3.46 14.25 -22.00
C ASP A 36 -2.24 14.67 -21.14
N PRO A 37 -1.03 14.16 -21.42
CA PRO A 37 0.16 14.49 -20.67
C PRO A 37 0.70 15.89 -20.98
N ALA A 38 0.48 16.43 -22.18
CA ALA A 38 0.94 17.77 -22.53
C ALA A 38 0.16 18.82 -21.72
N GLU A 39 -1.17 18.70 -21.70
CA GLU A 39 -2.01 19.57 -20.89
C GLU A 39 -1.69 19.43 -19.39
N ALA A 40 -1.47 18.20 -18.91
CA ALA A 40 -1.12 17.97 -17.51
C ALA A 40 0.23 18.60 -17.11
N ILE A 41 1.24 18.57 -18.01
CA ILE A 41 2.52 19.24 -17.80
C ILE A 41 2.35 20.78 -17.78
N ASP A 42 1.50 21.34 -18.62
CA ASP A 42 1.19 22.77 -18.60
C ASP A 42 0.57 23.20 -17.27
N TRP A 43 -0.37 22.41 -16.75
CA TRP A 43 -0.94 22.63 -15.41
C TRP A 43 0.09 22.50 -14.30
N MET A 44 1.02 21.53 -14.39
CA MET A 44 2.13 21.41 -13.45
C MET A 44 3.00 22.67 -13.41
N ASN A 45 3.30 23.25 -14.58
CA ASN A 45 4.07 24.50 -14.68
C ASN A 45 3.32 25.68 -14.06
N GLU A 46 2.01 25.78 -14.26
CA GLU A 46 1.21 26.86 -13.68
C GLU A 46 1.13 26.74 -12.14
N LEU A 47 0.98 25.52 -11.63
CA LEU A 47 1.02 25.26 -10.19
C LEU A 47 2.39 25.58 -9.59
N ASP A 48 3.46 25.25 -10.30
CA ASP A 48 4.82 25.55 -9.86
C ASP A 48 5.06 27.06 -9.73
N LYS A 49 4.60 27.86 -10.70
CA LYS A 49 4.69 29.33 -10.62
C LYS A 49 3.95 29.92 -9.41
N GLN A 50 2.81 29.34 -9.04
CA GLN A 50 1.96 29.87 -7.97
C GLN A 50 2.37 29.38 -6.59
N HIS A 51 2.87 28.14 -6.49
CA HIS A 51 3.08 27.47 -5.22
C HIS A 51 4.53 27.01 -4.98
N ASN A 52 5.44 27.20 -5.93
CA ASN A 52 6.83 26.74 -5.89
C ASN A 52 6.91 25.26 -5.47
N VAL A 53 6.26 24.39 -6.25
CA VAL A 53 6.20 22.94 -5.93
C VAL A 53 7.54 22.25 -6.20
N THR A 54 8.37 22.86 -7.05
CA THR A 54 9.77 22.51 -7.33
C THR A 54 10.74 23.38 -6.51
N ASN A 55 12.04 23.07 -6.59
CA ASN A 55 13.08 23.89 -5.96
C ASN A 55 14.28 24.09 -6.89
N SER A 56 15.32 24.77 -6.40
CA SER A 56 16.54 25.04 -7.19
C SER A 56 17.37 23.81 -7.52
N GLU A 57 17.18 22.69 -6.81
CA GLU A 57 17.94 21.45 -7.02
C GLU A 57 17.20 20.48 -7.95
N TYR A 58 15.88 20.58 -8.05
CA TYR A 58 15.04 19.69 -8.84
C TYR A 58 13.82 20.45 -9.37
N GLY A 59 13.88 20.76 -10.67
CA GLY A 59 12.88 21.54 -11.40
C GLY A 59 11.93 20.69 -12.23
N MET A 60 11.03 21.36 -12.97
CA MET A 60 10.07 20.67 -13.84
C MET A 60 10.74 19.90 -14.98
N GLY A 61 11.84 20.42 -15.53
CA GLY A 61 12.62 19.73 -16.57
C GLY A 61 13.19 18.41 -16.08
N ASP A 62 13.73 18.40 -14.85
CA ASP A 62 14.26 17.18 -14.21
C ASP A 62 13.13 16.17 -13.98
N PHE A 63 11.95 16.63 -13.55
CA PHE A 63 10.78 15.78 -13.40
C PHE A 63 10.30 15.13 -14.70
N ILE A 64 10.23 15.90 -15.80
CA ILE A 64 9.84 15.36 -17.11
C ILE A 64 10.87 14.33 -17.59
N GLN A 65 12.17 14.62 -17.41
CA GLN A 65 13.22 13.66 -17.75
C GLN A 65 13.11 12.38 -16.92
N ASP A 66 12.89 12.50 -15.61
CA ASP A 66 12.69 11.36 -14.72
C ASP A 66 11.45 10.52 -15.10
N LEU A 67 10.37 11.15 -15.57
CA LEU A 67 9.19 10.45 -16.09
C LEU A 67 9.55 9.59 -17.31
N LYS A 68 10.37 10.12 -18.21
CA LYS A 68 10.85 9.37 -19.39
C LYS A 68 11.80 8.24 -18.98
N ASP A 69 12.80 8.55 -18.15
CA ASP A 69 13.82 7.58 -17.72
C ASP A 69 13.22 6.42 -16.93
N LYS A 70 12.18 6.70 -16.14
CA LYS A 70 11.42 5.67 -15.40
C LYS A 70 10.35 5.02 -16.26
N GLY A 71 10.20 5.38 -17.54
CA GLY A 71 9.27 4.76 -18.49
C GLY A 71 7.81 5.01 -18.15
N PHE A 72 7.49 6.18 -17.61
CA PHE A 72 6.12 6.65 -17.40
C PHE A 72 5.60 7.46 -18.60
N LEU A 73 6.49 8.18 -19.27
CA LEU A 73 6.21 8.98 -20.46
C LEU A 73 7.09 8.51 -21.62
N ASP A 74 6.57 8.56 -22.84
CA ASP A 74 7.32 8.32 -24.06
C ASP A 74 7.17 9.52 -25.01
N GLU A 75 8.10 9.67 -25.94
CA GLU A 75 7.96 10.61 -27.06
C GLU A 75 7.48 9.82 -28.26
N GLY A 76 6.27 10.12 -28.74
CA GLY A 76 5.68 9.43 -29.88
C GLY A 76 6.64 9.45 -31.06
N GLU A 77 6.98 8.26 -31.58
CA GLU A 77 8.05 8.04 -32.59
C GLU A 77 7.92 8.92 -33.85
N HIS A 78 6.74 9.50 -34.12
CA HIS A 78 6.44 10.22 -35.36
C HIS A 78 5.95 11.66 -35.17
N THR A 79 5.46 12.04 -33.99
CA THR A 79 4.89 13.36 -33.73
C THR A 79 5.77 14.21 -32.82
N GLY A 80 6.65 13.58 -32.01
CA GLY A 80 7.38 14.26 -30.94
C GLY A 80 6.47 14.74 -29.80
N GLU A 81 5.21 14.29 -29.79
CA GLU A 81 4.26 14.56 -28.71
C GLU A 81 4.50 13.58 -27.56
N TYR A 82 4.24 14.06 -26.35
CA TYR A 82 4.32 13.21 -25.17
C TYR A 82 3.15 12.23 -25.14
N GLU A 83 3.43 10.96 -24.90
CA GLU A 83 2.42 9.93 -24.72
C GLU A 83 2.60 9.23 -23.37
N ILE A 84 1.48 8.92 -22.70
CA ILE A 84 1.52 8.13 -21.48
C ILE A 84 1.79 6.66 -21.82
N THR A 85 2.67 6.04 -21.05
CA THR A 85 2.98 4.61 -21.22
C THR A 85 1.93 3.72 -20.54
N PRO A 86 1.86 2.42 -20.90
CA PRO A 86 1.05 1.45 -20.16
C PRO A 86 1.40 1.37 -18.66
N LYS A 87 2.65 1.67 -18.30
CA LYS A 87 3.11 1.76 -16.90
C LYS A 87 2.41 2.90 -16.16
N MET A 88 2.29 4.07 -16.80
CA MET A 88 1.57 5.20 -16.23
C MET A 88 0.08 4.90 -16.08
N GLU A 89 -0.56 4.31 -17.09
CA GLU A 89 -1.97 3.90 -16.97
C GLU A 89 -2.20 2.96 -15.78
N GLN A 90 -1.33 1.95 -15.61
CA GLN A 90 -1.42 1.02 -14.50
C GLN A 90 -1.25 1.73 -13.15
N ALA A 91 -0.32 2.69 -13.06
CA ALA A 91 -0.09 3.48 -11.86
C ALA A 91 -1.31 4.33 -11.50
N ILE A 92 -1.95 4.98 -12.47
CA ILE A 92 -3.18 5.77 -12.28
C ILE A 92 -4.32 4.86 -11.79
N ARG A 93 -4.54 3.71 -12.45
CA ARG A 93 -5.59 2.76 -12.04
C ARG A 93 -5.38 2.27 -10.61
N LYS A 94 -4.13 1.94 -10.23
CA LYS A 94 -3.81 1.53 -8.86
C LYS A 94 -4.08 2.64 -7.86
N ASN A 95 -3.67 3.87 -8.16
CA ASN A 95 -3.87 5.02 -7.30
C ASN A 95 -5.37 5.32 -7.10
N ALA A 96 -6.17 5.29 -8.18
CA ALA A 96 -7.62 5.46 -8.10
C ALA A 96 -8.28 4.35 -7.24
N LEU A 97 -7.83 3.09 -7.37
CA LEU A 97 -8.32 2.00 -6.52
C LEU A 97 -7.94 2.21 -5.05
N GLU A 98 -6.73 2.68 -4.76
CA GLU A 98 -6.31 3.01 -3.39
C GLU A 98 -7.10 4.20 -2.83
N GLU A 99 -7.46 5.19 -3.63
CA GLU A 99 -8.28 6.31 -3.17
C GLU A 99 -9.72 5.87 -2.83
N VAL A 100 -10.33 5.07 -3.71
CA VAL A 100 -11.70 4.58 -3.53
C VAL A 100 -11.78 3.52 -2.43
N PHE A 101 -10.82 2.58 -2.38
CA PHE A 101 -10.87 1.41 -1.50
C PHE A 101 -9.87 1.43 -0.33
N GLY A 102 -8.84 2.27 -0.34
CA GLY A 102 -7.83 2.32 0.73
C GLY A 102 -8.38 2.83 2.06
N LYS A 103 -9.47 3.61 2.02
CA LYS A 103 -10.19 4.08 3.23
C LYS A 103 -11.29 3.11 3.66
N LEU A 104 -11.61 2.10 2.86
CA LEU A 104 -12.61 1.11 3.24
C LEU A 104 -12.01 0.17 4.28
N LYS A 105 -12.65 0.14 5.46
CA LYS A 105 -12.33 -0.84 6.51
C LYS A 105 -12.48 -2.24 5.90
N LYS A 106 -11.51 -3.13 6.19
CA LYS A 106 -11.60 -4.54 5.82
C LYS A 106 -13.01 -5.06 6.18
N SER A 107 -13.76 -5.51 5.17
CA SER A 107 -15.09 -6.07 5.36
C SER A 107 -15.03 -7.22 6.38
N GLY A 108 -16.12 -7.38 7.14
CA GLY A 108 -16.27 -8.48 8.09
C GLY A 108 -16.30 -9.85 7.40
N LYS A 109 -16.59 -10.91 8.17
CA LYS A 109 -16.73 -12.27 7.62
C LYS A 109 -17.74 -12.26 6.46
N GLY A 110 -17.35 -12.81 5.31
CA GLY A 110 -18.17 -12.89 4.09
C GLY A 110 -17.63 -13.98 3.16
N ASN A 111 -18.35 -14.28 2.08
CA ASN A 111 -18.09 -15.43 1.20
C ASN A 111 -16.98 -15.21 0.15
N HIS A 112 -16.04 -14.29 0.40
CA HIS A 112 -14.93 -14.07 -0.52
C HIS A 112 -13.83 -15.11 -0.29
N LYS A 113 -13.26 -15.64 -1.37
CA LYS A 113 -12.10 -16.52 -1.30
C LYS A 113 -10.91 -15.74 -0.74
N THR A 114 -10.43 -16.13 0.43
CA THR A 114 -9.24 -15.54 1.05
C THR A 114 -8.18 -16.61 1.27
N ARG A 115 -6.91 -16.21 1.31
CA ARG A 115 -5.80 -17.10 1.71
C ARG A 115 -5.66 -17.22 3.23
N PHE A 116 -6.45 -16.44 3.98
CA PHE A 116 -6.46 -16.50 5.42
C PHE A 116 -7.42 -17.62 5.85
N THR A 117 -6.93 -18.53 6.67
CA THR A 117 -7.76 -19.53 7.33
C THR A 117 -8.72 -18.83 8.27
N GLY A 118 -9.99 -19.26 8.27
CA GLY A 118 -10.99 -18.72 9.17
C GLY A 118 -10.70 -19.13 10.62
N ILE A 119 -11.25 -18.38 11.58
CA ILE A 119 -11.33 -18.80 12.99
C ILE A 119 -12.48 -19.82 13.12
N GLY A 120 -12.52 -20.80 12.23
CA GLY A 120 -13.49 -21.90 12.25
C GLY A 120 -12.89 -23.08 13.01
N ASP A 121 -13.77 -23.98 13.47
CA ASP A 121 -13.41 -25.22 14.17
C ASP A 121 -13.00 -26.34 13.18
N GLU A 122 -12.75 -26.00 11.92
CA GLU A 122 -12.33 -26.98 10.93
C GLU A 122 -10.83 -27.20 11.05
N ASN A 123 -10.45 -28.46 11.31
CA ASN A 123 -9.07 -28.88 11.40
C ASN A 123 -8.38 -28.62 10.05
N THR A 124 -7.64 -27.51 10.00
CA THR A 124 -6.71 -27.21 8.93
C THR A 124 -5.40 -27.80 9.41
N GLY A 125 -4.68 -28.58 8.59
CA GLY A 125 -3.42 -29.22 8.98
C GLY A 125 -2.27 -28.26 9.35
N ASP A 126 -2.57 -26.98 9.54
CA ASP A 126 -1.68 -25.93 10.01
C ASP A 126 -1.69 -25.90 11.54
N VAL A 127 -0.50 -25.89 12.14
CA VAL A 127 -0.31 -25.79 13.59
C VAL A 127 -0.15 -24.32 13.97
N ARG A 128 -0.88 -23.83 14.99
CA ARG A 128 -0.84 -22.42 15.43
C ARG A 128 -0.83 -22.32 16.96
N ASN A 129 -0.20 -21.29 17.51
CA ASN A 129 -0.18 -21.12 18.96
C ASN A 129 -1.58 -21.13 19.56
N TYR A 130 -1.70 -21.79 20.71
CA TYR A 130 -2.92 -21.90 21.49
C TYR A 130 -3.49 -20.52 21.82
N GLN A 131 -4.81 -20.38 21.64
CA GLN A 131 -5.57 -19.22 22.04
C GLN A 131 -6.63 -19.62 23.07
N PHE A 132 -6.91 -18.71 24.00
CA PHE A 132 -7.93 -18.94 25.01
C PHE A 132 -9.29 -19.23 24.35
N GLY A 133 -9.81 -20.43 24.59
CA GLY A 133 -11.03 -20.95 23.97
C GLY A 133 -10.82 -22.13 23.03
N ASP A 134 -9.58 -22.43 22.63
CA ASP A 134 -9.27 -23.64 21.86
C ASP A 134 -9.55 -24.89 22.72
N SER A 135 -10.15 -25.92 22.10
CA SER A 135 -10.45 -27.19 22.77
C SER A 135 -9.18 -28.02 22.94
N LEU A 136 -9.19 -28.93 23.94
CA LEU A 136 -8.03 -29.81 24.16
C LEU A 136 -7.76 -30.73 22.96
N ASP A 137 -8.79 -31.05 22.18
CA ASP A 137 -8.69 -31.89 20.99
C ASP A 137 -7.99 -31.20 19.81
N GLN A 138 -7.87 -29.87 19.84
CA GLN A 138 -7.15 -29.08 18.84
C GLN A 138 -5.64 -28.94 19.16
N ILE A 139 -5.20 -29.32 20.36
CA ILE A 139 -3.80 -29.17 20.78
C ILE A 139 -2.95 -30.29 20.16
N ALA A 140 -1.94 -29.91 19.39
CA ALA A 140 -0.90 -30.79 18.90
C ALA A 140 0.06 -31.13 20.04
N LEU A 141 -0.32 -32.10 20.88
CA LEU A 141 0.46 -32.49 22.07
C LEU A 141 1.92 -32.83 21.75
N THR A 142 2.17 -33.51 20.63
CA THR A 142 3.53 -33.88 20.21
C THR A 142 4.40 -32.65 19.94
N GLU A 143 3.86 -31.67 19.21
CA GLU A 143 4.58 -30.44 18.87
C GLU A 143 4.70 -29.52 20.10
N SER A 144 3.67 -29.50 20.95
CA SER A 144 3.66 -28.73 22.20
C SER A 144 4.72 -29.22 23.20
N ILE A 145 4.87 -30.55 23.35
CA ILE A 145 5.91 -31.14 24.21
C ILE A 145 7.30 -30.82 23.66
N LYS A 146 7.49 -30.96 22.34
CA LYS A 146 8.74 -30.60 21.68
C LYS A 146 9.08 -29.12 21.88
N ASN A 147 8.09 -28.23 21.76
CA ASN A 147 8.27 -26.81 22.02
C ASN A 147 8.67 -26.56 23.48
N ALA A 148 7.96 -27.14 24.45
CA ALA A 148 8.27 -26.98 25.87
C ALA A 148 9.70 -27.42 26.21
N GLN A 149 10.18 -28.52 25.61
CA GLN A 149 11.56 -28.97 25.78
C GLN A 149 12.57 -27.98 25.21
N LEU A 150 12.27 -27.38 24.05
CA LEU A 150 13.13 -26.39 23.41
C LEU A 150 13.16 -25.05 24.18
N THR A 151 12.03 -24.59 24.71
CA THR A 151 11.94 -23.30 25.41
C THR A 151 12.37 -23.38 26.88
N ARG A 152 12.07 -24.47 27.58
CA ARG A 152 12.22 -24.55 29.05
C ARG A 152 13.23 -25.58 29.56
N GLY A 153 13.75 -26.44 28.68
CA GLY A 153 14.76 -27.44 29.04
C GLY A 153 14.26 -28.54 29.98
N ASP A 154 15.19 -29.28 30.60
CA ASP A 154 14.94 -30.55 31.32
C ASP A 154 14.11 -30.41 32.62
N SER A 155 14.08 -29.21 33.22
CA SER A 155 13.44 -28.97 34.53
C SER A 155 12.21 -28.07 34.48
N GLY A 156 11.75 -27.68 33.29
CA GLY A 156 10.62 -26.77 33.11
C GLY A 156 9.28 -27.49 32.91
N PHE A 157 8.25 -27.09 33.65
CA PHE A 157 6.88 -27.56 33.38
C PHE A 157 6.31 -26.89 32.12
N MET A 158 5.52 -27.64 31.35
CA MET A 158 4.83 -27.12 30.17
C MET A 158 3.84 -26.01 30.57
N SER A 159 3.90 -24.89 29.86
CA SER A 159 2.99 -23.75 30.04
C SER A 159 2.09 -23.58 28.83
N THR A 160 1.06 -22.74 28.94
CA THR A 160 0.13 -22.42 27.85
C THR A 160 0.82 -21.80 26.63
N GLU A 161 1.99 -21.18 26.81
CA GLU A 161 2.77 -20.57 25.73
C GLU A 161 3.45 -21.61 24.84
N ASP A 162 3.61 -22.85 25.32
CA ASP A 162 4.22 -23.94 24.55
C ASP A 162 3.18 -24.71 23.74
N LEU A 163 1.88 -24.45 23.99
CA LEU A 163 0.77 -25.13 23.33
C LEU A 163 0.56 -24.59 21.91
N VAL A 164 0.38 -25.51 20.98
CA VAL A 164 0.22 -25.29 19.53
C VAL A 164 -0.80 -26.26 18.96
#